data_AF-A0A7V8Z2N2-F1
#
_entry.id   AF-A0A7V8Z2N2-F1
#
_cell.length_a   1.000
_cell.length_b   1.000
_cell.length_c   1.000
_cell.angle_alpha   90.00
_cell.angle_beta   90.00
_cell.angle_gamma   90.00
#
_symmetry.space_group_name_H-M   'P 1'
#
loop_
_entity.id
_entity.type
_entity.pdbx_description
1 polymer ?
#
loop_
_entity_poly.entity_id
_entity_poly.type
_entity_poly.pdbx_seq_one_letter_code
_entity_poly.pdbx_strand_id
1 'polypeptide(L)'
;VLDLVDTADFGNTVEDRFRPRVGGRWPGMAEAIPGGIPHHSFHVFVTYPWVGLLDSGRGEPLDILDRCRIRWGVVASVHGDRAVVWSRPLCWDGQQLSLGEPRPESAILSVDGLGFVEPLQAGDWVSLHWEWVCDRLDQRQLANLQRFSNRQLDMTNRDLAHPGHALILG
;
A
#
# COMPACT_ATOMS: atom_id res chain seq x y z
N VAL A 1 15.66 4.13 9.61
CA VAL A 1 16.39 4.41 8.35
C VAL A 1 15.57 5.23 7.38
N LEU A 2 14.27 4.94 7.17
CA LEU A 2 13.41 5.75 6.27
C LEU A 2 13.29 7.23 6.68
N ASP A 3 13.19 7.51 7.98
CA ASP A 3 13.13 8.89 8.51
C ASP A 3 14.48 9.66 8.40
N LEU A 4 15.55 9.02 7.90
CA LEU A 4 16.87 9.64 7.73
C LEU A 4 17.16 10.05 6.28
N VAL A 5 16.21 9.80 5.37
CA VAL A 5 16.36 10.18 3.96
C VAL A 5 16.04 11.65 3.82
N ASP A 6 16.96 12.40 3.22
CA ASP A 6 16.77 13.82 2.94
C ASP A 6 15.61 14.04 1.97
N THR A 7 14.71 14.96 2.32
CA THR A 7 13.49 15.22 1.56
C THR A 7 13.78 15.89 0.21
N ALA A 8 14.84 16.69 0.10
CA ALA A 8 15.22 17.31 -1.16
C ALA A 8 15.80 16.28 -2.13
N ASP A 9 16.68 15.39 -1.67
CA ASP A 9 17.23 14.30 -2.49
C ASP A 9 16.12 13.34 -2.98
N PHE A 10 15.18 13.01 -2.10
CA PHE A 10 13.99 12.23 -2.46
C PHE A 10 13.14 12.96 -3.50
N GLY A 11 12.85 14.24 -3.28
CA GLY A 11 12.06 15.08 -4.19
C GLY A 11 12.66 15.17 -5.59
N ASN A 12 13.97 15.44 -5.68
CA ASN A 12 14.69 15.50 -6.95
C ASN A 12 14.58 14.16 -7.71
N THR A 13 14.74 13.04 -7.01
CA THR A 13 14.62 11.70 -7.61
C THR A 13 13.20 11.44 -8.14
N VAL A 14 12.16 11.87 -7.41
CA VAL A 14 10.77 11.75 -7.85
C VAL A 14 10.50 12.63 -9.06
N GLU A 15 10.98 13.87 -9.05
CA GLU A 15 10.82 14.83 -10.14
C GLU A 15 11.45 14.33 -11.44
N ASP A 16 12.73 13.98 -11.41
CA ASP A 16 13.46 13.50 -12.58
C ASP A 16 12.78 12.28 -13.22
N ARG A 17 12.23 11.39 -12.39
CA ARG A 17 11.65 10.13 -12.85
C ARG A 17 10.21 10.26 -13.33
N PHE A 18 9.40 11.12 -12.73
CA PHE A 18 7.94 11.13 -12.96
C PHE A 18 7.41 12.38 -13.65
N ARG A 19 8.06 13.55 -13.51
CA ARG A 19 7.61 14.77 -14.19
C ARG A 19 7.45 14.60 -15.72
N PRO A 20 8.36 13.94 -16.45
CA PRO A 20 8.18 13.70 -17.89
C PRO A 20 7.01 12.77 -18.23
N ARG A 21 6.62 11.88 -17.30
CA ARG A 21 5.56 10.87 -17.52
C ARG A 21 4.18 11.39 -17.14
N VAL A 22 4.11 12.23 -16.12
CA VAL A 22 2.87 12.79 -15.56
C VAL A 22 2.45 14.07 -16.30
N GLY A 23 3.39 14.77 -16.94
CA GLY A 23 3.11 15.91 -17.80
C GLY A 23 2.37 17.03 -17.09
N GLY A 24 1.28 17.53 -17.67
CA GLY A 24 0.50 18.66 -17.12
C GLY A 24 -0.14 18.39 -15.75
N ARG A 25 -0.19 17.14 -15.29
CA ARG A 25 -0.70 16.77 -13.96
C ARG A 25 0.38 16.83 -12.86
N TRP A 26 1.63 17.15 -13.21
CA TRP A 26 2.76 17.19 -12.28
C TRP A 26 2.50 18.04 -11.02
N PRO A 27 1.91 19.25 -11.09
CA PRO A 27 1.70 20.08 -9.90
C PRO A 27 0.93 19.36 -8.78
N GLY A 28 -0.12 18.60 -9.11
CA GLY A 28 -0.90 17.86 -8.10
C GLY A 28 -0.14 16.70 -7.47
N MET A 29 0.74 16.03 -8.22
CA MET A 29 1.61 14.99 -7.66
C MET A 29 2.76 15.59 -6.81
N ALA A 30 3.30 16.74 -7.21
CA ALA A 30 4.41 17.40 -6.53
C ALA A 30 4.04 17.90 -5.13
N GLU A 31 2.76 18.20 -4.87
CA GLU A 31 2.23 18.55 -3.54
C GLU A 31 2.59 17.52 -2.46
N ALA A 32 2.76 16.26 -2.85
CA ALA A 32 3.02 15.16 -1.92
C ALA A 32 4.51 14.97 -1.56
N ILE A 33 5.43 15.63 -2.27
CA ILE A 33 6.87 15.44 -2.06
C ILE A 33 7.33 15.84 -0.63
N PRO A 34 6.90 16.97 -0.04
CA PRO A 34 7.35 17.38 1.29
C PRO A 34 6.97 16.40 2.42
N GLY A 35 5.85 15.70 2.29
CA GLY A 35 5.42 14.65 3.24
C GLY A 35 5.93 13.25 2.89
N GLY A 36 6.51 13.09 1.71
CA GLY A 36 6.91 11.82 1.14
C GLY A 36 8.14 11.21 1.80
N ILE A 37 8.16 9.89 1.85
CA ILE A 37 9.32 9.08 2.20
C ILE A 37 9.44 7.96 1.15
N PRO A 38 10.64 7.39 0.92
CA PRO A 38 10.85 6.30 -0.05
C PRO A 38 10.29 4.98 0.48
N HIS A 39 8.97 4.92 0.63
CA HIS A 39 8.19 3.79 1.07
C HIS A 39 7.26 3.34 -0.06
N HIS A 40 6.98 2.05 -0.17
CA HIS A 40 6.15 1.51 -1.25
C HIS A 40 4.77 2.18 -1.31
N SER A 41 4.17 2.47 -0.15
CA SER A 41 2.89 3.18 -0.06
C SER A 41 2.89 4.56 -0.73
N PHE A 42 4.02 5.27 -0.78
CA PHE A 42 4.10 6.52 -1.53
C PHE A 42 3.85 6.27 -3.02
N HIS A 43 4.45 5.23 -3.58
CA HIS A 43 4.21 4.88 -4.99
C HIS A 43 2.75 4.49 -5.24
N VAL A 44 2.15 3.73 -4.33
CA VAL A 44 0.77 3.24 -4.46
C VAL A 44 -0.24 4.39 -4.36
N PHE A 45 -0.13 5.26 -3.36
CA PHE A 45 -1.14 6.29 -3.11
C PHE A 45 -0.87 7.62 -3.83
N VAL A 46 0.40 7.93 -4.11
CA VAL A 46 0.82 9.22 -4.67
C VAL A 46 1.29 9.11 -6.11
N THR A 47 1.82 7.98 -6.58
CA THR A 47 2.31 7.89 -7.97
C THR A 47 1.28 7.23 -8.89
N TYR A 48 0.75 6.06 -8.52
CA TYR A 48 -0.13 5.24 -9.37
C TYR A 48 -1.35 5.99 -9.92
N PRO A 49 -2.04 6.83 -9.11
CA PRO A 49 -3.15 7.63 -9.62
C PRO A 49 -2.76 8.49 -10.83
N TRP A 50 -1.60 9.12 -10.78
CA TRP A 50 -1.21 10.13 -11.77
C TRP A 50 -0.60 9.55 -13.03
N VAL A 51 -0.07 8.34 -12.96
CA VAL A 51 0.50 7.63 -14.13
C VAL A 51 -0.53 6.77 -14.87
N GLY A 52 -1.82 6.89 -14.52
CA GLY A 52 -2.92 6.21 -15.24
C GLY A 52 -2.96 4.69 -15.05
N LEU A 53 -2.21 4.13 -14.10
CA LEU A 53 -2.20 2.69 -13.85
C LEU A 53 -3.55 2.18 -13.29
N LEU A 54 -4.30 3.07 -12.64
CA LEU A 54 -5.63 2.78 -12.10
C LEU A 54 -6.75 2.88 -13.16
N ASP A 55 -6.47 3.50 -14.32
CA ASP A 55 -7.41 3.65 -15.45
C ASP A 55 -7.21 2.55 -16.52
N SER A 56 -6.45 1.50 -16.19
CA SER A 56 -6.01 0.47 -17.13
C SER A 56 -7.03 -0.66 -17.38
N GLY A 57 -8.23 -0.57 -16.80
CA GLY A 57 -9.28 -1.58 -16.90
C GLY A 57 -8.95 -2.92 -16.21
N ARG A 58 -7.92 -2.96 -15.35
CA ARG A 58 -7.42 -4.18 -14.67
C ARG A 58 -8.16 -4.52 -13.38
N GLY A 59 -9.14 -3.71 -12.98
CA GLY A 59 -9.92 -3.86 -11.75
C GLY A 59 -10.42 -2.51 -11.26
N GLU A 60 -11.28 -2.52 -10.25
CA GLU A 60 -11.72 -1.30 -9.57
C GLU A 60 -10.50 -0.60 -8.93
N PRO A 61 -10.29 0.72 -9.14
CA PRO A 61 -9.13 1.43 -8.61
C PRO A 61 -8.88 1.23 -7.11
N LEU A 62 -9.95 1.15 -6.30
CA LEU A 62 -9.85 0.90 -4.87
C LEU A 62 -9.28 -0.50 -4.55
N ASP A 63 -9.67 -1.52 -5.32
CA ASP A 63 -9.13 -2.88 -5.17
C ASP A 63 -7.65 -2.94 -5.55
N ILE A 64 -7.24 -2.23 -6.61
CA ILE A 64 -5.83 -2.12 -6.97
C ILE A 64 -5.03 -1.43 -5.86
N LEU A 65 -5.52 -0.31 -5.32
CA LEU A 65 -4.87 0.39 -4.21
C LEU A 65 -4.76 -0.50 -2.96
N ASP A 66 -5.82 -1.26 -2.64
CA ASP A 66 -5.83 -2.19 -1.50
C ASP A 66 -4.88 -3.38 -1.70
N ARG A 67 -4.79 -3.90 -2.92
CA ARG A 67 -3.92 -5.04 -3.25
C ARG A 67 -2.46 -4.66 -3.36
N CYS A 68 -2.16 -3.48 -3.89
CA CYS A 68 -0.80 -2.96 -4.05
C CYS A 68 -0.22 -2.39 -2.74
N ARG A 69 -1.03 -1.87 -1.82
CA ARG A 69 -0.49 -1.52 -0.50
C ARG A 69 -0.04 -2.80 0.21
N ILE A 70 1.06 -2.70 0.95
CA ILE A 70 1.45 -3.78 1.86
C ILE A 70 0.45 -3.79 3.01
N ARG A 71 -0.41 -4.80 3.05
CA ARG A 71 -1.37 -5.03 4.14
C ARG A 71 -0.70 -5.85 5.24
N TRP A 72 -1.38 -5.94 6.38
CA TRP A 72 -1.05 -6.88 7.43
C TRP A 72 -2.31 -7.57 7.93
N GLY A 73 -2.14 -8.75 8.49
CA GLY A 73 -3.24 -9.51 9.08
C GLY A 73 -2.74 -10.64 9.97
N VAL A 74 -3.68 -11.27 10.67
CA VAL A 74 -3.42 -12.41 11.54
C VAL A 74 -3.94 -13.69 10.88
N VAL A 75 -3.09 -14.72 10.84
CA VAL A 75 -3.45 -16.03 10.29
C VAL A 75 -4.53 -16.67 11.16
N ALA A 76 -5.68 -17.00 10.57
CA ALA A 76 -6.73 -17.78 11.21
C ALA A 76 -6.52 -19.27 11.06
N SER A 77 -6.14 -19.72 9.86
CA SER A 77 -5.89 -21.12 9.55
C SER A 77 -4.95 -21.26 8.35
N VAL A 78 -4.28 -22.41 8.27
CA VAL A 78 -3.40 -22.79 7.17
C VAL A 78 -3.91 -24.09 6.56
N HIS A 79 -4.02 -24.12 5.23
CA HIS A 79 -4.50 -25.24 4.46
C HIS A 79 -3.60 -25.44 3.23
N GLY A 80 -2.60 -26.32 3.37
CA GLY A 80 -1.65 -26.61 2.29
C GLY A 80 -0.83 -25.37 1.91
N ASP A 81 -1.00 -24.93 0.67
CA ASP A 81 -0.31 -23.79 0.05
C ASP A 81 -1.02 -22.45 0.29
N ARG A 82 -2.11 -22.42 1.09
CA ARG A 82 -2.88 -21.21 1.39
C ARG A 82 -3.10 -21.01 2.87
N ALA A 83 -3.34 -19.76 3.24
CA ALA A 83 -3.78 -19.34 4.58
C ALA A 83 -5.04 -18.50 4.50
N VAL A 84 -5.90 -18.62 5.51
CA VAL A 84 -6.95 -17.64 5.77
C VAL A 84 -6.37 -16.60 6.73
N VAL A 85 -6.44 -15.33 6.35
CA VAL A 85 -5.86 -14.22 7.11
C VAL A 85 -6.96 -13.19 7.39
N TRP A 86 -7.10 -12.76 8.64
CA TRP A 86 -7.94 -11.61 8.97
C TRP A 86 -7.16 -10.33 8.72
N SER A 87 -7.59 -9.55 7.75
CA SER A 87 -6.99 -8.27 7.39
C SER A 87 -8.06 -7.19 7.26
N ARG A 88 -7.64 -5.93 7.34
CA ARG A 88 -8.52 -4.79 7.16
C ARG A 88 -8.40 -4.30 5.72
N PRO A 89 -9.47 -4.24 4.91
CA PRO A 89 -9.42 -3.73 3.55
C PRO A 89 -9.36 -2.21 3.52
N LEU A 90 -8.98 -1.65 2.39
CA LEU A 90 -9.12 -0.22 2.12
C LEU A 90 -10.58 0.10 1.75
N CYS A 91 -11.09 1.19 2.30
CA CYS A 91 -12.44 1.71 2.05
C CYS A 91 -12.37 3.16 1.58
N TRP A 92 -13.37 3.56 0.81
CA TRP A 92 -13.58 4.92 0.33
C TRP A 92 -15.01 5.34 0.67
N ASP A 93 -15.18 6.50 1.30
CA ASP A 93 -16.49 7.04 1.69
C ASP A 93 -17.00 8.16 0.74
N GLY A 94 -16.30 8.40 -0.37
CA GLY A 94 -16.54 9.53 -1.26
C GLY A 94 -15.63 10.73 -1.00
N GLN A 95 -14.90 10.75 0.12
CA GLN A 95 -14.03 11.85 0.50
C GLN A 95 -12.65 11.41 1.02
N GLN A 96 -12.57 10.34 1.80
CA GLN A 96 -11.34 9.88 2.44
C GLN A 96 -11.15 8.37 2.34
N LEU A 97 -9.89 7.96 2.23
CA LEU A 97 -9.49 6.56 2.34
C LEU A 97 -9.39 6.14 3.81
N SER A 98 -9.90 4.97 4.15
CA SER A 98 -9.81 4.41 5.50
C SER A 98 -9.58 2.90 5.50
N LEU A 99 -9.19 2.34 6.65
CA LEU A 99 -9.16 0.89 6.83
C LEU A 99 -10.50 0.41 7.38
N GLY A 100 -11.18 -0.47 6.64
CA GLY A 100 -12.44 -1.06 7.05
C GLY A 100 -12.32 -2.06 8.21
N GLU A 101 -13.43 -2.71 8.51
CA GLU A 101 -13.48 -3.79 9.51
C GLU A 101 -12.63 -5.00 9.08
N PRO A 102 -12.00 -5.72 10.02
CA PRO A 102 -11.31 -6.97 9.71
C PRO A 102 -12.24 -7.97 9.03
N ARG A 103 -11.79 -8.54 7.91
CA ARG A 103 -12.47 -9.60 7.18
C ARG A 103 -11.49 -10.71 6.82
N PRO A 104 -11.95 -11.96 6.66
CA PRO A 104 -11.07 -13.04 6.23
C PRO A 104 -10.78 -12.90 4.74
N GLU A 105 -9.51 -13.03 4.35
CA GLU A 105 -9.07 -13.17 2.97
C GLU A 105 -8.20 -14.43 2.81
N SER A 106 -8.22 -15.01 1.61
CA SER A 106 -7.44 -16.20 1.26
C SER A 106 -6.13 -15.77 0.60
N ALA A 107 -5.01 -16.10 1.23
CA ALA A 107 -3.67 -15.74 0.78
C ALA A 107 -2.85 -16.98 0.38
N ILE A 108 -1.98 -16.82 -0.61
CA ILE A 108 -1.06 -17.81 -1.15
C ILE A 108 0.23 -17.78 -0.31
N LEU A 109 0.62 -18.94 0.20
CA LEU A 109 1.88 -19.14 0.92
C LEU A 109 2.99 -19.61 0.00
N SER A 110 2.65 -20.49 -0.95
CA SER A 110 3.60 -21.09 -1.88
C SER A 110 2.90 -21.52 -3.18
N VAL A 111 3.70 -21.74 -4.22
CA VAL A 111 3.29 -22.43 -5.44
C VAL A 111 4.32 -23.53 -5.70
N ASP A 112 3.85 -24.76 -5.96
CA ASP A 112 4.70 -25.95 -6.11
C ASP A 112 5.66 -26.18 -4.92
N GLY A 113 5.22 -25.81 -3.71
CA GLY A 113 6.01 -25.92 -2.48
C GLY A 113 7.08 -24.85 -2.29
N LEU A 114 7.23 -23.92 -3.24
CA LEU A 114 8.14 -22.77 -3.13
C LEU A 114 7.37 -21.55 -2.63
N GLY A 115 7.73 -21.04 -1.46
CA GLY A 115 7.12 -19.88 -0.82
C GLY A 115 8.17 -18.94 -0.23
N PHE A 116 7.72 -17.75 0.17
CA PHE A 116 8.60 -16.71 0.74
C PHE A 116 8.82 -16.86 2.24
N VAL A 117 7.99 -17.67 2.91
CA VAL A 117 7.91 -17.75 4.37
C VAL A 117 8.10 -19.17 4.89
N GLU A 118 8.65 -19.26 6.09
CA GLU A 118 8.63 -20.47 6.89
C GLU A 118 7.18 -20.93 7.16
N PRO A 119 6.96 -22.19 7.56
CA PRO A 119 5.65 -22.67 7.95
C PRO A 119 4.98 -21.75 8.99
N LEU A 120 3.75 -21.35 8.70
CA LEU A 120 2.93 -20.50 9.54
C LEU A 120 1.94 -21.32 10.36
N GLN A 121 1.45 -20.71 11.43
CA GLN A 121 0.36 -21.23 12.25
C GLN A 121 -0.69 -20.16 12.54
N ALA A 122 -1.85 -20.59 13.02
CA ALA A 122 -2.88 -19.67 13.50
C ALA A 122 -2.32 -18.75 14.60
N GLY A 123 -2.62 -17.46 14.52
CA GLY A 123 -2.12 -16.43 15.42
C GLY A 123 -0.86 -15.70 14.94
N ASP A 124 -0.18 -16.19 13.90
CA ASP A 124 0.97 -15.49 13.33
C ASP A 124 0.52 -14.20 12.63
N TRP A 125 1.29 -13.13 12.81
CA TRP A 125 1.12 -11.89 12.03
C TRP A 125 1.89 -11.99 10.73
N VAL A 126 1.28 -11.55 9.64
CA VAL A 126 1.88 -11.59 8.31
C VAL A 126 1.70 -10.29 7.55
N SER A 127 2.60 -10.04 6.62
CA SER A 127 2.43 -9.03 5.58
C SER A 127 1.85 -9.64 4.30
N LEU A 128 1.02 -8.87 3.60
CA LEU A 128 0.38 -9.29 2.36
C LEU A 128 0.63 -8.26 1.25
N HIS A 129 0.89 -8.74 0.04
CA HIS A 129 0.93 -7.93 -1.17
C HIS A 129 0.28 -8.73 -2.30
N TRP A 130 -0.74 -8.15 -2.94
CA TRP A 130 -1.69 -8.90 -3.76
C TRP A 130 -2.22 -10.12 -2.99
N GLU A 131 -2.37 -11.28 -3.60
CA GLU A 131 -2.89 -12.48 -2.94
C GLU A 131 -1.82 -13.21 -2.12
N TRP A 132 -0.61 -12.67 -1.97
CA TRP A 132 0.53 -13.41 -1.39
C TRP A 132 0.81 -13.01 0.05
N VAL A 133 1.16 -14.02 0.85
CA VAL A 133 1.92 -13.79 2.09
C VAL A 133 3.37 -13.55 1.73
N CYS A 134 3.90 -12.40 2.14
CA CYS A 134 5.27 -12.01 1.82
C CYS A 134 6.25 -12.27 2.96
N ASP A 135 5.82 -12.09 4.21
CA ASP A 135 6.68 -12.27 5.39
C ASP A 135 5.86 -12.54 6.66
N ARG A 136 6.46 -13.24 7.64
CA ARG A 136 5.97 -13.32 9.01
C ARG A 136 6.52 -12.14 9.79
N LEU A 137 5.64 -11.41 10.48
CA LEU A 137 5.99 -10.17 11.15
C LEU A 137 6.19 -10.39 12.66
N ASP A 138 7.34 -9.95 13.16
CA ASP A 138 7.51 -9.69 14.59
C ASP A 138 6.74 -8.42 15.03
N GLN A 139 6.65 -8.21 16.35
CA GLN A 139 5.92 -7.06 16.90
C GLN A 139 6.46 -5.70 16.43
N ARG A 140 7.78 -5.58 16.24
CA ARG A 140 8.44 -4.34 15.82
C ARG A 140 8.17 -4.06 14.35
N GLN A 141 8.24 -5.09 13.49
CA GLN A 141 7.92 -5.01 12.06
C GLN A 141 6.45 -4.64 11.88
N LEU A 142 5.54 -5.29 12.62
CA LEU A 142 4.11 -4.96 12.61
C LEU A 142 3.86 -3.51 13.01
N ALA A 143 4.44 -3.05 14.12
CA ALA A 143 4.27 -1.68 14.59
C ALA A 143 4.79 -0.64 13.58
N ASN A 144 5.94 -0.91 12.94
CA ASN A 144 6.48 -0.04 11.90
C ASN A 144 5.59 0.00 10.66
N LEU A 145 5.12 -1.16 10.18
CA LEU A 145 4.23 -1.24 9.03
C LEU A 145 2.94 -0.44 9.30
N GLN A 146 2.31 -0.63 10.45
CA GLN A 146 1.13 0.13 10.87
C GLN A 146 1.41 1.64 10.91
N ARG A 147 2.51 2.06 11.54
CA ARG A 147 2.89 3.47 11.66
C ARG A 147 3.08 4.12 10.29
N PHE A 148 3.84 3.51 9.40
CA PHE A 148 4.12 4.09 8.09
C PHE A 148 2.91 4.04 7.16
N SER A 149 2.11 2.98 7.18
CA SER A 149 0.85 2.91 6.43
C SER A 149 -0.13 3.99 6.88
N ASN A 150 -0.31 4.19 8.18
CA ASN A 150 -1.22 5.23 8.70
C ASN A 150 -0.73 6.64 8.36
N ARG A 151 0.58 6.92 8.53
CA ARG A 151 1.17 8.21 8.12
C ARG A 151 0.91 8.52 6.65
N GLN A 152 1.00 7.51 5.78
CA GLN A 152 0.77 7.67 4.34
C GLN A 152 -0.70 7.89 4.01
N LEU A 153 -1.63 7.19 4.69
CA LEU A 153 -3.07 7.45 4.55
C LEU A 153 -3.43 8.87 5.04
N ASP A 154 -2.91 9.29 6.20
CA ASP A 154 -3.17 10.62 6.75
C ASP A 154 -2.68 11.72 5.81
N MET A 155 -1.44 11.60 5.33
CA MET A 155 -0.87 12.53 4.35
C MET A 155 -1.74 12.60 3.08
N THR A 156 -2.12 11.43 2.55
CA THR A 156 -2.94 11.33 1.34
C THR A 156 -4.33 11.96 1.52
N ASN A 157 -4.92 11.87 2.71
CA ASN A 157 -6.27 12.38 2.99
C ASN A 157 -6.31 13.85 3.42
N ARG A 158 -5.28 14.35 4.12
CA ARG A 158 -5.35 15.64 4.85
C ARG A 158 -4.35 16.69 4.38
N ASP A 159 -3.21 16.26 3.84
CA ASP A 159 -2.08 17.15 3.60
C ASP A 159 -1.97 17.58 2.13
N LEU A 160 -2.78 16.99 1.24
CA LEU A 160 -2.82 17.30 -0.19
C LEU A 160 -4.06 18.12 -0.52
N ALA A 161 -3.89 19.22 -1.26
CA ALA A 161 -5.01 20.00 -1.77
C ALA A 161 -5.70 19.25 -2.94
N HIS A 162 -4.93 18.48 -3.71
CA HIS A 162 -5.42 17.68 -4.83
C HIS A 162 -5.00 16.22 -4.69
N PRO A 163 -5.65 15.43 -3.82
CA PRO A 163 -5.31 14.04 -3.67
C PRO A 163 -5.64 13.22 -4.93
N GLY A 164 -4.63 12.54 -5.49
CA GLY A 164 -4.79 11.78 -6.74
C GLY A 164 -5.85 10.68 -6.68
N HIS A 165 -6.09 10.08 -5.50
CA HIS A 165 -7.13 9.07 -5.34
C HIS A 165 -8.55 9.64 -5.49
N ALA A 166 -8.79 10.90 -5.08
CA ALA A 166 -10.11 11.53 -5.21
C ALA A 166 -10.48 11.79 -6.67
N LEU A 167 -9.50 12.03 -7.54
CA LEU A 167 -9.70 12.19 -8.99
C LEU A 167 -10.07 10.87 -9.71
N ILE A 168 -9.86 9.73 -9.07
CA ILE A 168 -10.00 8.40 -9.70
C ILE A 168 -11.13 7.59 -9.06
N LEU A 169 -11.41 7.84 -7.77
CA LEU A 169 -12.46 7.16 -7.01
C LEU A 169 -13.78 7.94 -6.96
N GLY A 170 -13.81 9.19 -7.42
CA GLY A 170 -14.99 10.04 -7.55
C GLY A 170 -15.33 10.30 -9.00
#